data_AF-A0A956WJX9-F1
#
_entry.id   AF-A0A956WJX9-F1
#
_cell.length_a   1.000
_cell.length_b   1.000
_cell.length_c   1.000
_cell.angle_alpha   90.00
_cell.angle_beta   90.00
_cell.angle_gamma   90.00
#
_symmetry.space_group_name_H-M   'P 1'
#
loop_
_entity.id
_entity.type
_entity.pdbx_description
1 polymer ?
#
loop_
_entity_poly.entity_id
_entity_poly.type
_entity_poly.pdbx_seq_one_letter_code
_entity_poly.pdbx_strand_id
1 'polypeptide(L)'
;MGQAGADFGGLLKTMREGRRVSQSKLAERADFDHSYVSRLESGARMPTRDAVERLASALTLSQTEEDGLLAAAGFLPRDVSSLLSDEPVLGEVLDLLQNDAVPMEYRENIRQVLRLLAEQAQFALRREENAGLSGVAA
;
A
#
# COMPACT_ATOMS: atom_id res chain seq x y z
N MET A 1 -1.43 13.01 13.09
CA MET A 1 -0.20 12.61 12.37
C MET A 1 -0.47 11.26 11.73
N GLY A 2 -0.40 11.22 10.40
CA GLY A 2 -1.06 10.23 9.56
C GLY A 2 -0.36 8.89 9.50
N GLN A 3 -1.12 7.82 9.65
CA GLN A 3 -0.77 6.46 9.28
C GLN A 3 -2.07 5.67 9.10
N ALA A 4 -2.39 5.26 7.87
CA ALA A 4 -2.33 3.84 7.49
C ALA A 4 -2.61 3.65 5.98
N GLY A 5 -1.69 2.97 5.30
CA GLY A 5 -1.44 3.12 3.88
C GLY A 5 -0.22 4.02 3.75
N ALA A 6 0.97 3.44 3.90
CA ALA A 6 2.23 4.15 3.70
C ALA A 6 2.14 4.86 2.34
N ASP A 7 2.22 6.19 2.32
CA ASP A 7 2.06 6.99 1.11
C ASP A 7 2.99 6.42 0.02
N PHE A 8 2.40 5.81 -1.00
CA PHE A 8 3.13 5.21 -2.12
C PHE A 8 4.18 6.19 -2.65
N GLY A 9 3.85 7.47 -2.72
CA GLY A 9 4.78 8.51 -3.16
C GLY A 9 6.02 8.61 -2.26
N GLY A 10 5.83 8.60 -0.95
CA GLY A 10 6.90 8.58 0.04
C GLY A 10 7.76 7.32 -0.01
N LEU A 11 7.13 6.14 -0.17
CA LEU A 11 7.86 4.88 -0.29
C LEU A 11 8.68 4.81 -1.57
N LEU A 12 8.07 5.16 -2.71
CA LEU A 12 8.73 5.24 -4.01
C LEU A 12 9.95 6.16 -3.97
N LYS A 13 9.78 7.35 -3.39
CA LYS A 13 10.87 8.32 -3.19
C LYS A 13 12.01 7.73 -2.38
N THR A 14 11.70 7.08 -1.26
CA THR A 14 12.70 6.47 -0.37
C THR A 14 13.50 5.39 -1.09
N MET A 15 12.83 4.49 -1.81
CA MET A 15 13.48 3.42 -2.58
C MET A 15 14.36 3.98 -3.72
N ARG A 16 13.87 5.02 -4.41
CA ARG A 16 14.60 5.72 -5.47
C ARG A 16 15.87 6.37 -4.93
N GLU A 17 15.78 7.10 -3.82
CA GLU A 17 16.90 7.82 -3.20
C GLU A 17 17.94 6.86 -2.62
N GLY A 18 17.52 5.76 -2.00
CA GLY A 18 18.42 4.69 -1.54
C GLY A 18 19.28 4.09 -2.67
N ARG A 19 18.77 4.10 -3.89
CA ARG A 19 19.46 3.64 -5.12
C ARG A 19 20.15 4.77 -5.89
N ARG A 20 20.12 6.00 -5.37
CA ARG A 20 20.71 7.22 -5.99
C ARG A 20 20.21 7.48 -7.41
N VAL A 21 18.95 7.15 -7.68
CA VAL A 21 18.29 7.41 -8.97
C VAL A 21 17.57 8.76 -8.89
N SER A 22 17.67 9.62 -9.91
CA SER A 22 16.88 10.87 -9.95
C SER A 22 15.46 10.59 -10.46
N GLN A 23 14.50 11.49 -10.18
CA GLN A 23 13.14 11.37 -10.73
C GLN A 23 13.17 11.25 -12.26
N SER A 24 14.01 12.05 -12.94
CA SER A 24 14.13 11.99 -14.41
C SER A 24 14.69 10.66 -14.89
N LYS A 25 15.68 10.11 -14.17
CA LYS A 25 16.27 8.83 -14.54
C LYS A 25 15.32 7.66 -14.30
N LEU A 26 14.53 7.72 -13.23
CA LEU A 26 13.48 6.74 -12.99
C LEU A 26 12.41 6.81 -14.08
N ALA A 27 11.97 8.01 -14.43
CA ALA A 27 10.99 8.23 -15.49
C ALA A 27 11.47 7.66 -16.83
N GLU A 28 12.70 7.98 -17.23
CA GLU A 28 13.34 7.44 -18.44
C GLU A 28 13.37 5.89 -18.44
N ARG A 29 13.80 5.28 -17.33
CA ARG A 29 13.90 3.81 -17.22
C ARG A 29 12.54 3.11 -17.22
N ALA A 30 11.53 3.75 -16.65
CA ALA A 30 10.18 3.22 -16.56
C ALA A 30 9.32 3.61 -17.77
N ASP A 31 9.87 4.32 -18.76
CA ASP A 31 9.17 4.84 -19.94
C ASP A 31 7.97 5.75 -19.56
N PHE A 32 8.23 6.67 -18.64
CA PHE A 32 7.30 7.71 -18.20
C PHE A 32 7.92 9.11 -18.36
N ASP A 33 7.06 10.13 -18.34
CA ASP A 33 7.51 11.51 -18.21
C ASP A 33 7.95 11.84 -16.79
N HIS A 34 8.94 12.73 -16.65
CA HIS A 34 9.39 13.24 -15.36
C HIS A 34 8.23 13.80 -14.50
N SER A 35 7.29 14.50 -15.13
CA SER A 35 6.12 15.09 -14.47
C SER A 35 5.17 14.04 -13.90
N TYR A 36 5.15 12.83 -14.45
CA TYR A 36 4.37 11.72 -13.92
C TYR A 36 4.97 11.21 -12.62
N VAL A 37 6.27 10.87 -12.61
CA VAL A 37 7.00 10.43 -11.41
C VAL A 37 6.96 11.48 -10.30
N SER A 38 7.11 12.75 -10.64
CA SER A 38 7.00 13.86 -9.68
C SER A 38 5.63 13.92 -9.01
N ARG A 39 4.53 13.79 -9.78
CA ARG A 39 3.17 13.77 -9.24
C ARG A 39 2.90 12.54 -8.37
N LEU A 40 3.42 11.38 -8.77
CA LEU A 40 3.36 10.16 -7.97
C LEU A 40 4.05 10.33 -6.62
N GLU A 41 5.30 10.83 -6.60
CA GLU A 41 6.06 11.03 -5.36
C GLU A 41 5.45 12.09 -4.43
N SER A 42 4.68 13.03 -4.98
CA SER A 42 3.94 14.04 -4.20
C SER A 42 2.56 13.59 -3.72
N GLY A 43 2.10 12.40 -4.12
CA GLY A 43 0.73 11.92 -3.84
C GLY A 43 -0.36 12.61 -4.66
N ALA A 44 -0.02 13.53 -5.56
CA ALA A 44 -0.98 14.25 -6.42
C ALA A 44 -1.66 13.37 -7.48
N ARG A 45 -1.18 12.13 -7.67
CA ARG A 45 -1.77 11.15 -8.59
C ARG A 45 -1.62 9.74 -8.02
N MET A 46 -2.65 8.92 -8.16
CA MET A 46 -2.57 7.49 -7.88
C MET A 46 -1.94 6.73 -9.07
N PRO A 47 -1.04 5.77 -8.80
CA PRO A 47 -0.48 4.92 -9.85
C PRO A 47 -1.50 3.87 -10.29
N THR A 48 -1.37 3.40 -11.53
CA THR A 48 -1.98 2.13 -11.97
C THR A 48 -1.07 0.97 -11.55
N ARG A 49 -1.60 -0.26 -11.52
CA ARG A 49 -0.80 -1.47 -11.24
C ARG A 49 0.41 -1.58 -12.20
N ASP A 50 0.17 -1.42 -13.50
CA ASP A 50 1.23 -1.41 -14.53
C ASP A 50 2.32 -0.37 -14.23
N ALA A 51 1.92 0.83 -13.79
CA ALA A 51 2.88 1.87 -13.42
C ALA A 51 3.73 1.46 -12.22
N VAL A 52 3.14 0.82 -11.19
CA VAL A 52 3.90 0.30 -10.04
C VAL A 52 4.90 -0.75 -10.48
N GLU A 53 4.49 -1.72 -11.30
CA GLU A 53 5.35 -2.81 -11.78
C GLU A 53 6.51 -2.28 -12.64
N ARG A 54 6.25 -1.32 -13.53
CA ARG A 54 7.29 -0.67 -14.34
C ARG A 54 8.29 0.12 -13.49
N LEU A 55 7.81 0.86 -12.49
CA LEU A 55 8.66 1.61 -11.57
C LEU A 55 9.51 0.67 -10.70
N ALA A 56 8.93 -0.42 -10.21
CA ALA A 56 9.64 -1.45 -9.46
C ALA A 56 10.75 -2.10 -10.29
N SER A 57 10.44 -2.47 -11.54
CA SER A 57 11.39 -3.01 -12.49
C SER A 57 12.53 -2.02 -12.80
N ALA A 58 12.21 -0.75 -13.06
CA ALA A 58 13.18 0.32 -13.33
C ALA A 58 14.14 0.63 -12.15
N LEU A 59 13.69 0.35 -10.93
CA LEU A 59 14.51 0.43 -9.70
C LEU A 59 15.20 -0.89 -9.36
N THR A 60 14.92 -1.98 -10.09
CA THR A 60 15.44 -3.32 -9.80
C THR A 60 15.13 -3.70 -8.35
N LEU A 61 13.85 -3.54 -7.98
CA LEU A 61 13.35 -3.94 -6.68
C LEU A 61 13.36 -5.47 -6.57
N SER A 62 13.63 -5.98 -5.36
CA SER A 62 13.33 -7.37 -5.03
C SER A 62 11.82 -7.61 -5.00
N GLN A 63 11.38 -8.86 -5.09
CA GLN A 63 9.95 -9.20 -5.03
C GLN A 63 9.27 -8.63 -3.77
N THR A 64 9.93 -8.74 -2.62
CA THR A 64 9.42 -8.21 -1.35
C THR A 64 9.28 -6.68 -1.36
N GLU A 65 10.19 -5.96 -2.02
CA GLU A 65 10.08 -4.51 -2.18
C GLU A 65 8.97 -4.13 -3.18
N GLU A 66 8.83 -4.86 -4.29
CA GLU A 66 7.73 -4.69 -5.25
C GLU A 66 6.37 -4.93 -4.59
N ASP A 67 6.24 -6.00 -3.80
CA ASP A 67 5.04 -6.34 -3.04
C ASP A 67 4.69 -5.23 -2.04
N GLY A 68 5.70 -4.68 -1.35
CA GLY A 68 5.53 -3.53 -0.48
C GLY A 68 5.07 -2.28 -1.23
N LEU A 69 5.57 -2.05 -2.44
CA LEU A 69 5.19 -0.92 -3.27
C LEU A 69 3.76 -1.07 -3.84
N LEU A 70 3.38 -2.29 -4.25
CA LEU A 70 2.01 -2.64 -4.63
C LEU A 70 1.05 -2.41 -3.46
N ALA A 71 1.37 -2.93 -2.29
CA ALA A 71 0.55 -2.75 -1.08
C ALA A 71 0.40 -1.27 -0.71
N ALA A 72 1.47 -0.48 -0.79
CA ALA A 72 1.44 0.97 -0.53
C ALA A 72 0.56 1.73 -1.53
N ALA A 73 0.47 1.26 -2.78
CA ALA A 73 -0.44 1.79 -3.79
C ALA A 73 -1.89 1.27 -3.66
N GLY A 74 -2.16 0.39 -2.69
CA GLY A 74 -3.47 -0.23 -2.48
C GLY A 74 -3.73 -1.45 -3.37
N PHE A 75 -2.70 -1.98 -4.05
CA PHE A 75 -2.77 -3.20 -4.83
C PHE A 75 -2.42 -4.42 -3.99
N LEU A 76 -2.99 -5.56 -4.36
CA LEU A 76 -2.56 -6.84 -3.82
C LEU A 76 -1.19 -7.24 -4.39
N PRO A 77 -0.27 -7.72 -3.54
CA PRO A 77 0.89 -8.47 -3.98
C PRO A 77 0.47 -9.70 -4.80
N ARG A 78 1.38 -10.20 -5.64
CA ARG A 78 1.07 -11.22 -6.65
C ARG A 78 0.47 -12.51 -6.05
N ASP A 79 0.93 -12.91 -4.87
CA ASP A 79 0.57 -14.21 -4.26
C ASP A 79 -0.59 -14.14 -3.25
N VAL A 80 -1.26 -12.99 -3.08
CA VAL A 80 -2.31 -12.82 -2.04
C VAL A 80 -3.72 -13.10 -2.57
N SER A 81 -3.89 -13.25 -3.89
CA SER A 81 -5.22 -13.52 -4.48
C SER A 81 -5.83 -14.83 -3.98
N SER A 82 -5.01 -15.85 -3.67
CA SER A 82 -5.49 -17.10 -3.07
C SER A 82 -5.93 -16.90 -1.61
N LEU A 83 -5.25 -16.04 -0.86
CA LEU A 83 -5.55 -15.74 0.55
C LEU A 83 -6.86 -14.95 0.72
N LEU A 84 -7.25 -14.18 -0.30
CA LEU A 84 -8.51 -13.43 -0.31
C LEU A 84 -9.68 -14.19 -0.93
N SER A 85 -9.46 -15.41 -1.42
CA SER A 85 -10.53 -16.24 -1.98
C SER A 85 -11.62 -16.55 -0.94
N ASP A 86 -11.24 -16.62 0.34
CA ASP A 86 -12.17 -16.83 1.45
C ASP A 86 -12.93 -15.57 1.86
N GLU A 87 -12.48 -14.37 1.44
CA GLU A 87 -13.06 -13.09 1.85
C GLU A 87 -13.21 -12.14 0.64
N PRO A 88 -14.23 -12.38 -0.22
CA PRO A 88 -14.39 -11.67 -1.49
C PRO A 88 -14.62 -10.16 -1.33
N VAL A 89 -15.22 -9.73 -0.20
CA VAL A 89 -15.49 -8.31 0.08
C VAL A 89 -14.21 -7.48 0.15
N LEU A 90 -13.09 -8.07 0.59
CA LEU A 90 -11.81 -7.37 0.63
C LEU A 90 -11.30 -7.06 -0.78
N GLY A 91 -11.54 -7.94 -1.75
CA GLY A 91 -11.24 -7.69 -3.16
C GLY A 91 -12.05 -6.51 -3.71
N GLU A 92 -13.36 -6.51 -3.49
CA GLU A 92 -14.25 -5.43 -3.95
C GLU A 92 -13.85 -4.07 -3.35
N VAL A 93 -13.53 -4.04 -2.06
CA VAL A 93 -13.11 -2.82 -1.36
C VAL A 93 -11.80 -2.28 -1.95
N LEU A 94 -10.85 -3.15 -2.30
CA LEU A 94 -9.58 -2.74 -2.92
C LEU A 94 -9.79 -2.16 -4.32
N ASP A 95 -10.67 -2.77 -5.12
CA ASP A 95 -11.03 -2.24 -6.45
C ASP A 95 -11.65 -0.84 -6.35
N LEU A 96 -12.55 -0.63 -5.38
CA LEU A 96 -13.17 0.68 -5.13
C LEU A 96 -12.15 1.73 -4.67
N LEU A 97 -11.19 1.35 -3.83
CA LEU A 97 -10.13 2.26 -3.36
C LEU A 97 -9.19 2.71 -4.50
N GLN A 98 -9.04 1.90 -5.55
CA GLN A 98 -8.21 2.20 -6.72
C GLN A 98 -8.96 2.94 -7.83
N ASN A 99 -10.29 2.96 -7.78
CA ASN A 99 -11.10 3.58 -8.81
C ASN A 99 -11.15 5.10 -8.65
N ASP A 100 -10.55 5.83 -9.60
CA ASP A 100 -10.51 7.29 -9.60
C ASP A 100 -11.89 7.96 -9.80
N ALA A 101 -12.90 7.22 -10.27
CA ALA A 101 -14.28 7.70 -10.29
C ALA A 101 -14.90 7.79 -8.89
N VAL A 102 -14.34 7.08 -7.89
CA VAL A 102 -14.76 7.17 -6.50
C VAL A 102 -14.15 8.43 -5.86
N PRO A 103 -14.97 9.36 -5.32
CA PRO A 103 -14.44 10.59 -4.74
C PRO A 103 -13.48 10.31 -3.59
N MET A 104 -12.44 11.13 -3.46
CA MET A 104 -11.35 10.94 -2.49
C MET A 104 -11.85 10.82 -1.05
N GLU A 105 -12.89 11.55 -0.66
CA GLU A 105 -13.50 11.49 0.67
C GLU A 105 -14.03 10.09 1.00
N TYR A 106 -14.74 9.45 0.06
CA TYR A 106 -15.24 8.09 0.27
C TYR A 106 -14.10 7.08 0.39
N ARG A 107 -13.06 7.21 -0.43
CA ARG A 107 -11.87 6.34 -0.35
C ARG A 107 -11.16 6.51 1.00
N GLU A 108 -11.02 7.74 1.50
CA GLU A 108 -10.46 7.99 2.83
C GLU A 108 -11.34 7.43 3.96
N ASN A 109 -12.67 7.57 3.86
CA ASN A 109 -13.60 7.00 4.84
C ASN A 109 -13.47 5.46 4.89
N ILE A 110 -13.42 4.79 3.74
CA ILE A 110 -13.19 3.35 3.66
C ILE A 110 -11.88 2.98 4.36
N ARG A 111 -10.78 3.70 4.08
CA ARG A 111 -9.48 3.45 4.74
C ARG A 111 -9.57 3.61 6.25
N GLN A 112 -10.27 4.62 6.75
CA GLN A 112 -10.47 4.83 8.18
C GLN A 112 -11.25 3.70 8.84
N VAL A 113 -12.34 3.24 8.21
CA VAL A 113 -13.15 2.12 8.73
C VAL A 113 -12.32 0.84 8.78
N LEU A 114 -11.57 0.52 7.72
CA LEU A 114 -10.70 -0.65 7.69
C LEU A 114 -9.64 -0.62 8.80
N ARG A 115 -9.00 0.54 9.02
CA ARG A 115 -8.04 0.73 10.12
C ARG A 115 -8.69 0.45 11.47
N LEU A 116 -9.88 1.01 11.70
CA LEU A 116 -10.62 0.81 12.94
C LEU A 116 -10.93 -0.67 13.19
N LEU A 117 -11.40 -1.38 12.16
CA LEU A 117 -11.69 -2.82 12.25
C LEU A 117 -10.43 -3.63 12.57
N ALA A 118 -9.31 -3.34 11.91
CA ALA A 118 -8.03 -3.99 12.17
C ALA A 118 -7.53 -3.73 13.60
N GLU A 119 -7.59 -2.49 14.07
CA GLU A 119 -7.22 -2.11 15.44
C GLU A 119 -8.08 -2.82 16.48
N GLN A 120 -9.39 -2.93 16.25
CA GLN A 120 -10.30 -3.66 17.14
C GLN A 120 -9.95 -5.14 17.22
N ALA A 121 -9.71 -5.80 16.09
CA ALA A 121 -9.31 -7.20 16.06
C ALA A 121 -7.98 -7.44 16.79
N GLN A 122 -6.97 -6.59 16.55
CA GLN A 122 -5.69 -6.65 17.25
C GLN A 122 -5.82 -6.39 18.76
N PHE A 123 -6.74 -5.51 19.16
CA PHE A 123 -7.00 -5.25 20.57
C PHE A 123 -7.66 -6.46 21.25
N ALA A 124 -8.62 -7.11 20.58
CA ALA A 124 -9.25 -8.32 21.08
C ALA A 124 -8.21 -9.45 21.31
N LEU A 125 -7.35 -9.69 20.32
CA LEU A 125 -6.26 -10.69 20.42
C LEU A 125 -5.31 -10.41 21.60
N ARG A 126 -4.83 -9.16 21.74
CA ARG A 126 -3.96 -8.77 22.87
C ARG A 126 -4.63 -8.88 24.24
N ARG A 127 -5.95 -8.66 24.31
CA ARG A 127 -6.71 -8.78 25.55
C ARG A 127 -6.85 -10.24 25.97
N GLU A 128 -7.08 -11.15 25.03
CA GLU A 128 -7.13 -12.59 25.29
C GLU A 128 -5.78 -13.14 25.74
N GLU A 129 -4.67 -12.71 25.11
CA GLU A 129 -3.30 -13.07 25.52
C GLU A 129 -2.98 -12.61 26.95
N ASN A 130 -3.33 -11.37 27.31
CA ASN A 130 -3.11 -10.84 28.65
C ASN A 130 -4.01 -11.51 29.72
N ALA A 131 -5.25 -11.89 29.36
CA ALA A 131 -6.13 -12.64 30.25
C ALA A 131 -5.59 -14.06 30.51
N GLY A 132 -5.00 -14.71 29.50
CA GLY A 132 -4.33 -16.00 29.63
C GLY A 132 -3.10 -15.97 30.54
N LEU A 133 -2.28 -14.92 30.45
CA LEU A 133 -1.08 -14.76 31.31
C LEU A 133 -1.42 -14.48 32.78
N SER A 134 -2.52 -13.78 33.06
CA SER A 134 -2.96 -13.50 34.43
C SER A 134 -3.58 -14.71 35.15
N GLY A 135 -4.05 -15.72 34.41
CA GLY A 135 -4.66 -16.92 34.98
C GLY A 135 -3.66 -18.00 35.43
N VAL A 136 -2.40 -17.91 35.01
CA VAL A 136 -1.34 -18.88 35.38
C VAL A 136 -0.60 -18.49 36.66
N ALA A 137 -0.83 -17.27 37.17
CA ALA A 137 -0.16 -16.73 38.36
C ALA A 137 -0.99 -16.86 39.67
N ALA A 138 -2.07 -17.66 39.68
CA ALA A 138 -2.93 -17.88 40.85
C ALA A 138 -2.81 -19.31 41.40
#